data_AF-A0A822IP92-F1
#
_entry.id   AF-A0A822IP92-F1
#
_cell.length_a   1.000
_cell.length_b   1.000
_cell.length_c   1.000
_cell.angle_alpha   90.00
_cell.angle_beta   90.00
_cell.angle_gamma   90.00
#
_symmetry.space_group_name_H-M   'P 1'
#
loop_
_entity.id
_entity.type
_entity.pdbx_description
1 polymer ?
#
loop_
_entity_poly.entity_id
_entity_poly.type
_entity_poly.pdbx_seq_one_letter_code
_entity_poly.pdbx_strand_id
1 'polypeptide(L)'
;MPFKILNKQELVPTIHLMDISAPRIARKAQPGQFVILRIDETGERIPLTIADFDRKKGTITMIFQAMGKTTTQLSTLKEGNDILDFIGPLGNPAHIENEGT
;
A
#
# COMPACT_ATOMS: atom_id res chain seq x y z
N MET A 1 -0.36 10.17 13.57
CA MET A 1 -0.70 10.97 12.38
C MET A 1 -1.25 10.02 11.33
N PRO A 2 -2.34 10.36 10.64
CA PRO A 2 -2.92 9.52 9.60
C PRO A 2 -1.98 9.32 8.41
N PHE A 3 -2.16 8.24 7.65
CA PHE A 3 -1.37 7.92 6.46
C PHE A 3 -2.06 8.49 5.21
N LYS A 4 -1.48 9.55 4.63
CA LYS A 4 -2.11 10.29 3.53
C LYS A 4 -1.94 9.60 2.18
N ILE A 5 -3.01 9.55 1.38
CA ILE A 5 -2.98 9.17 -0.04
C ILE A 5 -2.41 10.35 -0.84
N LEU A 6 -1.23 10.19 -1.41
CA LEU A 6 -0.54 11.23 -2.17
C LEU A 6 -0.87 11.20 -3.66
N ASN A 7 -1.13 10.01 -4.19
CA ASN A 7 -1.49 9.79 -5.58
C ASN A 7 -2.48 8.63 -5.68
N LYS A 8 -3.41 8.71 -6.63
CA LYS A 8 -4.34 7.62 -6.93
C LYS A 8 -4.64 7.55 -8.42
N GLN A 9 -4.46 6.36 -8.97
CA GLN A 9 -4.74 6.07 -10.36
C GLN A 9 -5.62 4.84 -10.51
N GLU A 10 -6.67 4.93 -11.32
CA GLU A 10 -7.38 3.75 -11.84
C GLU A 10 -6.60 3.25 -13.06
N LEU A 11 -6.05 2.04 -12.97
CA LEU A 11 -5.29 1.43 -14.07
C LEU A 11 -6.25 0.79 -15.08
N VAL A 12 -7.27 0.11 -14.56
CA VAL A 12 -8.44 -0.41 -15.25
C VAL A 12 -9.63 -0.37 -14.28
N PRO A 13 -10.89 -0.52 -14.71
CA PRO A 13 -12.07 -0.29 -13.86
C PRO A 13 -12.13 -1.01 -12.51
N THR A 14 -11.34 -2.08 -12.32
CA THR A 14 -11.28 -2.82 -11.05
C THR A 14 -9.91 -2.78 -10.38
N ILE A 15 -8.87 -2.24 -11.01
CA ILE A 15 -7.50 -2.25 -10.47
C ILE A 15 -7.05 -0.81 -10.26
N HIS A 16 -6.65 -0.51 -9.03
CA HIS A 16 -6.21 0.82 -8.62
C HIS A 16 -4.79 0.77 -8.09
N LEU A 17 -4.03 1.82 -8.40
CA LEU A 17 -2.76 2.15 -7.79
C LEU A 17 -2.97 3.29 -6.79
N MET A 18 -2.30 3.20 -5.64
CA MET A 18 -2.23 4.28 -4.65
C MET A 18 -0.82 4.42 -4.10
N ASP A 19 -0.38 5.68 -3.98
CA ASP A 19 0.83 6.02 -3.23
C ASP A 19 0.45 6.59 -1.87
N ILE A 20 0.99 5.98 -0.82
CA ILE A 20 0.71 6.34 0.57
C ILE A 20 1.97 6.97 1.18
N SER A 21 1.81 8.11 1.86
CA SER A 21 2.86 8.72 2.66
C SER A 21 3.14 7.86 3.89
N ALA A 22 4.23 7.10 3.87
CA ALA A 22 4.64 6.22 4.95
C ALA A 22 6.17 6.16 5.09
N PRO A 23 6.86 7.26 5.48
CA PRO A 23 8.32 7.35 5.41
C PRO A 23 9.06 6.28 6.23
N ARG A 24 8.50 5.90 7.38
CA ARG A 24 9.09 4.87 8.26
C ARG A 24 9.04 3.48 7.62
N ILE A 25 8.00 3.20 6.85
CA ILE A 25 7.77 1.92 6.16
C ILE A 25 8.63 1.88 4.90
N ALA A 26 8.56 2.92 4.06
CA ALA A 26 9.36 3.03 2.85
C ALA A 26 10.85 2.84 3.10
N ARG A 27 11.38 3.41 4.20
CA ARG A 27 12.79 3.26 4.58
C ARG A 27 13.20 1.80 4.82
N LYS A 28 12.29 0.96 5.31
CA LYS A 28 12.57 -0.44 5.69
C LYS A 28 12.05 -1.47 4.71
N ALA A 29 11.18 -1.09 3.79
CA ALA A 29 10.54 -2.01 2.85
C ALA A 29 11.58 -2.71 1.95
N GLN A 30 11.32 -3.99 1.71
CA GLN A 30 12.05 -4.86 0.82
C GLN A 30 11.06 -5.61 -0.09
N PRO A 31 11.49 -6.08 -1.27
CA PRO A 31 10.63 -6.86 -2.17
C PRO A 31 10.01 -8.08 -1.49
N GLY A 32 8.78 -8.43 -1.86
CA GLY A 32 8.03 -9.56 -1.28
C GLY A 32 7.27 -9.25 0.01
N GLN A 33 7.45 -8.05 0.59
CA GLN A 33 6.75 -7.64 1.80
C GLN A 33 5.37 -7.02 1.52
N PHE A 34 4.56 -6.93 2.56
CA PHE A 34 3.21 -6.37 2.51
C PHE A 34 2.94 -5.42 3.69
N VAL A 35 1.80 -4.74 3.65
CA VAL A 35 1.27 -3.92 4.74
C VAL A 35 -0.10 -4.43 5.15
N ILE A 36 -0.48 -4.20 6.41
CA ILE A 36 -1.87 -4.33 6.85
C ILE A 36 -2.44 -2.94 6.99
N LEU A 37 -3.59 -2.68 6.37
CA LEU A 37 -4.28 -1.40 6.49
C LEU A 37 -5.70 -1.55 7.02
N ARG A 38 -6.21 -0.46 7.61
CA ARG A 38 -7.62 -0.27 7.97
C ARG A 38 -8.02 1.15 7.60
N ILE A 39 -9.15 1.28 6.89
CA ILE A 39 -9.61 2.56 6.33
C ILE A 39 -10.13 3.50 7.41
N ASP A 40 -11.02 3.00 8.27
CA ASP A 40 -11.71 3.74 9.33
C ASP A 40 -11.91 2.86 10.58
N GLU A 41 -12.49 3.41 11.65
CA GLU A 41 -12.64 2.71 12.93
C GLU A 41 -13.48 1.42 12.85
N THR A 42 -14.43 1.36 11.91
CA THR A 42 -15.32 0.21 11.69
C THR A 42 -14.81 -0.73 10.60
N GLY A 43 -13.78 -0.33 9.88
CA GLY A 43 -13.20 -1.07 8.77
C GLY A 43 -12.45 -2.33 9.20
N GLU A 44 -12.32 -3.26 8.26
CA GLU A 44 -11.53 -4.48 8.45
C GLU A 44 -10.03 -4.19 8.26
N ARG A 45 -9.19 -5.06 8.84
CA ARG A 45 -7.75 -5.08 8.59
C ARG A 45 -7.47 -6.01 7.42
N ILE A 46 -7.00 -5.47 6.30
CA ILE A 46 -6.68 -6.25 5.10
C ILE A 46 -5.19 -6.15 4.76
N PRO A 47 -4.54 -7.25 4.34
CA PRO A 47 -3.18 -7.22 3.85
C PRO A 47 -3.15 -6.77 2.38
N LEU A 48 -2.22 -5.89 2.02
CA LEU A 48 -1.93 -5.52 0.63
C LEU A 48 -0.42 -5.47 0.38
N THR A 49 0.02 -6.02 -0.74
CA THR A 49 1.44 -6.10 -1.11
C THR A 49 2.03 -4.71 -1.34
N ILE A 50 3.29 -4.52 -0.93
CA ILE A 50 4.08 -3.36 -1.31
C ILE A 50 4.52 -3.58 -2.76
N ALA A 51 3.85 -2.90 -3.70
CA ALA A 51 4.17 -3.01 -5.11
C ALA A 51 5.45 -2.24 -5.46
N ASP A 52 5.65 -1.08 -4.82
CA ASP A 52 6.89 -0.30 -4.92
C ASP A 52 7.07 0.57 -3.66
N PHE A 53 8.25 1.15 -3.49
CA PHE A 53 8.53 2.12 -2.43
C PHE A 53 9.60 3.14 -2.85
N ASP A 54 9.39 4.40 -2.50
CA ASP A 54 10.39 5.46 -2.70
C ASP A 54 10.92 5.93 -1.33
N ARG A 55 12.19 5.63 -1.05
CA ARG A 55 12.84 6.00 0.22
C ARG A 55 13.08 7.50 0.35
N LYS A 56 13.24 8.24 -0.75
CA LYS A 56 13.48 9.68 -0.76
C LYS A 56 12.17 10.44 -0.59
N LYS A 57 11.12 10.05 -1.32
CA LYS A 57 9.77 10.63 -1.18
C LYS A 57 9.06 10.14 0.08
N GLY A 58 9.48 9.01 0.64
CA GLY A 58 8.88 8.40 1.82
C GLY A 58 7.52 7.75 1.54
N THR A 59 7.37 7.14 0.37
CA THR A 59 6.09 6.60 -0.12
C THR A 59 6.11 5.09 -0.28
N ILE A 60 4.95 4.48 -0.09
CA ILE A 60 4.65 3.09 -0.42
C ILE A 60 3.61 3.09 -1.52
N THR A 61 3.88 2.38 -2.61
CA THR A 61 2.94 2.15 -3.70
C THR A 61 2.26 0.82 -3.50
N MET A 62 0.94 0.81 -3.61
CA MET A 62 0.11 -0.38 -3.56
C MET A 62 -0.71 -0.48 -4.83
N ILE A 63 -0.89 -1.70 -5.31
CA ILE A 63 -1.83 -2.03 -6.37
C ILE A 63 -2.81 -3.05 -5.81
N PHE A 64 -4.11 -2.80 -5.98
CA PHE A 64 -5.16 -3.68 -5.47
C PHE A 64 -6.34 -3.74 -6.43
N GLN A 65 -7.07 -4.84 -6.35
CA GLN A 65 -8.30 -5.04 -7.11
C GLN A 65 -9.53 -4.82 -6.24
N ALA A 66 -10.48 -4.02 -6.70
CA ALA A 66 -11.76 -3.75 -6.05
C ALA A 66 -12.73 -4.93 -6.26
N MET A 67 -12.62 -5.96 -5.42
CA MET A 67 -13.47 -7.18 -5.51
C MET A 67 -14.27 -7.50 -4.24
N GLY A 68 -13.85 -7.01 -3.07
CA GLY A 68 -14.55 -7.18 -1.80
C GLY A 68 -14.96 -5.84 -1.18
N LYS A 69 -15.76 -5.90 -0.10
CA LYS A 69 -16.29 -4.73 0.61
C LYS A 69 -15.20 -3.68 0.90
N THR A 70 -14.13 -4.09 1.58
CA THR A 70 -13.06 -3.18 2.02
C THR A 70 -12.25 -2.63 0.84
N THR A 71 -11.93 -3.44 -0.17
CA THR A 71 -11.21 -2.96 -1.38
C THR A 71 -12.06 -2.05 -2.25
N THR A 72 -13.37 -2.27 -2.32
CA THR A 72 -14.30 -1.37 -3.04
C THR A 72 -14.47 -0.07 -2.27
N GLN A 73 -14.51 -0.08 -0.94
CA GLN A 73 -14.48 1.15 -0.16
C GLN A 73 -13.16 1.92 -0.38
N LEU A 74 -12.03 1.22 -0.34
CA LEU A 74 -10.71 1.79 -0.62
C LEU A 74 -10.67 2.43 -2.02
N SER A 75 -11.28 1.80 -3.03
CA SER A 75 -11.34 2.36 -4.38
C SER A 75 -12.19 3.64 -4.51
N THR A 76 -12.99 4.01 -3.51
CA THR A 76 -13.71 5.30 -3.49
C THR A 76 -12.91 6.47 -2.90
N LEU A 77 -11.86 6.20 -2.12
CA LEU A 77 -11.00 7.25 -1.52
C LEU A 77 -10.27 8.06 -2.59
N LYS A 78 -9.93 9.31 -2.32
CA LYS A 78 -9.26 10.21 -3.26
C LYS A 78 -7.89 10.64 -2.73
N GLU A 79 -7.07 11.20 -3.60
CA GLU A 79 -5.86 11.93 -3.19
C GLU A 79 -6.19 12.97 -2.12
N GLY A 80 -5.30 13.12 -1.15
CA GLY A 80 -5.47 13.97 0.02
C GLY A 80 -6.25 13.34 1.17
N ASN A 81 -7.04 12.28 0.92
CA ASN A 81 -7.66 11.50 1.99
C ASN A 81 -6.62 10.72 2.79
N ASP A 82 -7.07 10.20 3.92
CA ASP A 82 -6.24 9.56 4.93
C ASP A 82 -6.70 8.11 5.16
N ILE A 83 -5.73 7.22 5.37
CA ILE A 83 -5.93 5.87 5.88
C ILE A 83 -5.63 5.89 7.37
N LEU A 84 -6.55 5.34 8.16
CA LEU A 84 -6.46 5.34 9.62
C LEU A 84 -5.23 4.55 10.12
N ASP A 85 -5.16 3.27 9.76
CA ASP A 85 -4.05 2.38 10.15
C ASP A 85 -3.31 1.87 8.92
N PHE A 86 -1.98 1.89 8.99
CA PHE A 86 -1.11 1.38 7.92
C PHE A 86 0.18 0.83 8.55
N ILE A 87 0.25 -0.50 8.64
CA ILE A 87 1.25 -1.22 9.44
C ILE A 87 2.16 -2.01 8.53
N GLY A 88 3.47 -1.78 8.64
CA GLY A 88 4.48 -2.54 7.92
C GLY A 88 5.89 -1.95 7.99
N PRO A 89 6.81 -2.45 7.15
CA PRO A 89 6.61 -3.61 6.27
C PRO A 89 6.50 -4.91 7.08
N LEU A 90 5.66 -5.84 6.63
CA LEU A 90 5.43 -7.15 7.23
C LEU A 90 5.81 -8.27 6.26
N GLY A 91 6.00 -9.47 6.80
CA GLY A 91 6.46 -10.63 6.05
C GLY A 91 7.98 -10.67 5.88
N ASN A 92 8.48 -11.84 5.50
CA ASN A 92 9.88 -12.01 5.17
C ASN A 92 10.14 -11.43 3.78
N PRO A 93 11.26 -10.71 3.58
CA PRO A 93 11.70 -10.32 2.25
C PRO A 93 11.82 -11.54 1.33
N ALA A 94 11.57 -11.33 0.04
CA ALA A 94 11.87 -12.33 -0.96
C ALA A 94 13.36 -12.67 -0.93
N HIS A 95 13.68 -13.95 -1.07
CA HIS A 95 15.05 -14.38 -1.31
C HIS A 95 15.45 -13.98 -2.74
N ILE A 96 16.55 -13.25 -2.88
CA ILE A 96 17.03 -12.74 -4.17
C ILE A 96 18.48 -13.18 -4.31
N GLU A 97 18.75 -14.04 -5.29
CA GLU A 97 20.08 -14.51 -5.68
C GLU A 97 20.42 -14.01 -7.08
N ASN A 98 21.71 -13.88 -7.37
CA ASN A 98 22.19 -13.43 -8.68
C ASN A 98 22.36 -14.64 -9.63
N GLU A 99 21.23 -15.19 -10.07
CA GLU A 99 21.17 -16.37 -10.95
C GLU A 99 21.08 -16.01 -12.44
N GLY A 100 21.43 -14.78 -12.81
CA GLY A 100 21.48 -14.30 -14.21
C GLY A 100 22.82 -13.66 -14.55
N THR A 101 23.32 -13.90 -15.77
CA THR A 101 24.53 -13.25 -16.33
C THR A 101 24.27 -11.84 -16.83
#